data_AF-A0A7W0HL34-F1
#
_entry.id   AF-A0A7W0HL34-F1
#
_cell.length_a   1.000
_cell.length_b   1.000
_cell.length_c   1.000
_cell.angle_alpha   90.00
_cell.angle_beta   90.00
_cell.angle_gamma   90.00
#
_symmetry.space_group_name_H-M   'P 1'
#
loop_
_entity.id
_entity.type
_entity.pdbx_description
1 polymer ?
#
loop_
_entity_poly.entity_id
_entity_poly.type
_entity_poly.pdbx_seq_one_letter_code
_entity_poly.pdbx_strand_id
1 'polypeptide(L)'
;MAYTTGSAADMDAVKTALVNACTANGWIEQTDGDGKTVLSNSGCYVRVASTTGDDGNAALELLGRTGLDTGDAPGVVSMRSIDQTAITFPVTYFAFVFAAEVFFVINYSDKYQWCAFGQSDQPGLPGTGNWVAASCGSADPYDISIRVNTGGDNSRTSAAIFWSTNSRLSHLNSWLHNDFETSYAWTLGNGSNAAAPVGIKYLTELVEAQPNQFSGEAVLLPIRAYKKRPENKVSQLLEVSYARHVRIDNYAPEQVVTLGTDEWMVFPFHKKNASQRNGGGGVNHTGTFGWAIKKA
;
A
#
# COMPACT_ATOMS: atom_id res chain seq x y z
N MET A 1 -15.44 -10.65 6.18
CA MET A 1 -14.78 -9.34 6.21
C MET A 1 -14.90 -8.80 7.61
N ALA A 2 -13.79 -8.41 8.22
CA ALA A 2 -13.83 -7.80 9.54
C ALA A 2 -13.09 -6.47 9.54
N TYR A 3 -13.67 -5.52 10.26
CA TYR A 3 -13.06 -4.25 10.62
C TYR A 3 -12.79 -4.26 12.13
N THR A 4 -11.59 -3.86 12.54
CA THR A 4 -11.23 -3.72 13.97
C THR A 4 -10.33 -2.50 14.14
N THR A 5 -10.52 -1.78 15.25
CA THR A 5 -9.71 -0.62 15.61
C THR A 5 -9.31 -0.68 17.07
N GLY A 6 -8.19 -0.04 17.41
CA GLY A 6 -7.65 0.03 18.76
C GLY A 6 -6.40 0.89 18.82
N SER A 7 -5.66 0.78 19.92
CA SER A 7 -4.39 1.50 20.11
C SER A 7 -3.22 0.54 20.25
N ALA A 8 -2.04 0.93 19.75
CA ALA A 8 -0.78 0.22 19.94
C ALA A 8 0.28 1.15 20.56
N ALA A 9 0.98 0.67 21.58
CA ALA A 9 1.94 1.45 22.36
C ALA A 9 3.35 1.52 21.75
N ASP A 10 3.66 0.63 20.81
CA ASP A 10 4.93 0.53 20.09
C ASP A 10 4.72 -0.28 18.80
N MET A 11 5.79 -0.47 18.02
CA MET A 11 5.72 -1.18 16.75
C MET A 11 5.51 -2.70 16.91
N ASP A 12 5.95 -3.28 18.02
CA ASP A 12 5.69 -4.68 18.34
C ASP A 12 4.19 -4.90 18.60
N ALA A 13 3.55 -3.98 19.34
CA ALA A 13 2.11 -3.98 19.53
C ALA A 13 1.34 -3.76 18.23
N VAL A 14 1.87 -2.95 17.28
CA VAL A 14 1.32 -2.84 15.92
C VAL A 14 1.39 -4.16 15.18
N LYS A 15 2.55 -4.85 15.21
CA LYS A 15 2.71 -6.18 14.61
C LYS A 15 1.71 -7.17 15.22
N THR A 16 1.61 -7.23 16.55
CA THR A 16 0.68 -8.10 17.26
C THR A 16 -0.77 -7.81 16.89
N ALA A 17 -1.16 -6.53 16.78
CA ALA A 17 -2.51 -6.16 16.36
C ALA A 17 -2.84 -6.65 14.94
N LEU A 18 -1.90 -6.50 13.99
CA LEU A 18 -2.05 -7.00 12.62
C LEU A 18 -2.19 -8.53 12.60
N VAL A 19 -1.31 -9.25 13.29
CA VAL A 19 -1.33 -10.72 13.35
C VAL A 19 -2.63 -11.24 13.99
N ASN A 20 -3.05 -10.64 15.10
CA ASN A 20 -4.31 -10.98 15.77
C ASN A 20 -5.52 -10.73 14.88
N ALA A 21 -5.55 -9.59 14.17
CA ALA A 21 -6.63 -9.30 13.22
C ALA A 21 -6.69 -10.33 12.09
N CYS A 22 -5.53 -10.74 11.55
CA CYS A 22 -5.45 -11.73 10.49
C CYS A 22 -5.90 -13.13 10.96
N THR A 23 -5.37 -13.60 12.09
CA THR A 23 -5.67 -14.94 12.65
C THR A 23 -7.12 -15.08 13.09
N ALA A 24 -7.70 -14.02 13.68
CA ALA A 24 -9.13 -13.97 14.00
C ALA A 24 -10.04 -14.10 12.75
N ASN A 25 -9.49 -13.89 11.55
CA ASN A 25 -10.21 -13.89 10.27
C ASN A 25 -9.71 -14.96 9.30
N GLY A 26 -9.12 -16.04 9.82
CA GLY A 26 -8.81 -17.25 9.05
C GLY A 26 -7.46 -17.25 8.33
N TRP A 27 -6.63 -16.23 8.51
CA TRP A 27 -5.22 -16.32 8.12
C TRP A 27 -4.46 -17.20 9.12
N ILE A 28 -3.45 -17.92 8.64
CA ILE A 28 -2.62 -18.80 9.46
C ILE A 28 -1.37 -18.04 9.83
N GLU A 29 -1.05 -18.01 11.12
CA GLU A 29 0.26 -17.59 11.61
C GLU A 29 1.21 -18.79 11.61
N GLN A 30 2.37 -18.62 10.98
CA GLN A 30 3.44 -19.59 10.92
C GLN A 30 4.77 -18.91 11.26
N THR A 31 5.80 -19.72 11.48
CA THR A 31 7.17 -19.25 11.71
C THR A 31 8.06 -19.84 10.63
N ASP A 32 8.84 -19.00 9.96
CA ASP A 32 9.83 -19.45 8.97
C ASP A 32 11.12 -19.98 9.63
N GLY A 33 12.02 -20.52 8.82
CA GLY A 33 13.30 -21.06 9.26
C GLY A 33 14.21 -20.06 10.00
N ASP A 34 13.98 -18.76 9.83
CA ASP A 34 14.71 -17.68 10.50
C ASP A 34 14.01 -17.17 11.77
N GLY A 35 12.92 -17.83 12.19
CA GLY A 35 12.17 -17.47 13.39
C GLY A 35 11.27 -16.24 13.20
N LYS A 36 10.97 -15.83 11.96
CA LYS A 36 10.09 -14.68 11.66
C LYS A 36 8.65 -15.14 11.44
N THR A 37 7.71 -14.29 11.84
CA THR A 37 6.29 -14.51 11.65
C THR A 37 5.93 -14.43 10.17
N VAL A 38 5.23 -15.43 9.66
CA VAL A 38 4.65 -15.47 8.31
C VAL A 38 3.14 -15.66 8.42
N LEU A 39 2.40 -14.74 7.83
CA LEU A 39 0.95 -14.86 7.64
C LEU A 39 0.68 -15.54 6.29
N SER A 40 -0.20 -16.53 6.27
CA SER A 40 -0.58 -17.21 5.04
C SER A 40 -2.09 -17.43 4.92
N ASN A 41 -2.59 -17.36 3.69
CA ASN A 41 -3.96 -17.73 3.34
C ASN A 41 -4.05 -18.03 1.83
N SER A 42 -4.67 -19.15 1.46
CA SER A 42 -4.94 -19.51 0.05
C SER A 42 -3.72 -19.44 -0.90
N GLY A 43 -2.51 -19.70 -0.38
CA GLY A 43 -1.26 -19.64 -1.16
C GLY A 43 -0.60 -18.26 -1.22
N CYS A 44 -1.18 -17.24 -0.59
CA CYS A 44 -0.52 -15.98 -0.25
C CYS A 44 0.36 -16.20 0.99
N TYR A 45 1.62 -15.72 0.96
CA TYR A 45 2.55 -15.79 2.08
C TYR A 45 3.23 -14.43 2.28
N VAL A 46 3.17 -13.90 3.51
CA VAL A 46 3.74 -12.60 3.85
C VAL A 46 4.48 -12.69 5.18
N ARG A 47 5.80 -12.50 5.17
CA ARG A 47 6.58 -12.37 6.40
C ARG A 47 6.36 -10.97 6.98
N VAL A 48 6.09 -10.90 8.27
CA VAL A 48 5.89 -9.64 9.02
C VAL A 48 6.91 -9.56 10.14
N ALA A 49 7.66 -8.46 10.19
CA ALA A 49 8.63 -8.20 11.25
C ALA A 49 8.56 -6.76 11.75
N SER A 50 8.60 -6.58 13.06
CA SER A 50 8.96 -5.31 13.68
C SER A 50 10.48 -5.25 13.73
N THR A 51 11.05 -4.15 13.24
CA THR A 51 12.49 -3.93 13.09
C THR A 51 12.84 -2.49 13.45
N THR A 52 14.12 -2.16 13.33
CA THR A 52 14.62 -0.79 13.37
C THR A 52 15.07 -0.41 11.97
N GLY A 53 14.61 0.73 11.46
CA GLY A 53 15.02 1.30 10.17
C GLY A 53 16.47 1.79 10.20
N ASP A 54 16.98 2.21 9.04
CA ASP A 54 18.37 2.66 8.89
C ASP A 54 18.65 3.95 9.67
N ASP A 55 17.60 4.76 9.89
CA ASP A 55 17.59 5.96 10.72
C ASP A 55 17.47 5.71 12.23
N GLY A 56 17.40 4.45 12.66
CA GLY A 56 17.27 4.09 14.07
C GLY A 56 15.83 4.13 14.61
N ASN A 57 14.83 4.42 13.78
CA ASN A 57 13.43 4.47 14.20
C ASN A 57 12.73 3.12 14.03
N ALA A 58 11.63 2.91 14.76
CA ALA A 58 10.86 1.67 14.67
C ALA A 58 10.17 1.52 13.29
N ALA A 59 10.18 0.30 12.76
CA ALA A 59 9.60 -0.04 11.46
C ALA A 59 8.80 -1.35 11.51
N LEU A 60 7.71 -1.43 10.74
CA LEU A 60 7.05 -2.70 10.42
C LEU A 60 7.36 -3.06 8.97
N GLU A 61 8.06 -4.17 8.76
CA GLU A 61 8.41 -4.69 7.45
C GLU A 61 7.52 -5.85 7.02
N LEU A 62 7.14 -5.83 5.75
CA LEU A 62 6.46 -6.91 5.05
C LEU A 62 7.35 -7.41 3.91
N LEU A 63 7.49 -8.72 3.80
CA LEU A 63 8.14 -9.39 2.66
C LEU A 63 7.13 -10.36 2.02
N GLY A 64 6.81 -10.14 0.75
CA GLY A 64 6.02 -11.10 -0.02
C GLY A 64 6.84 -12.35 -0.33
N ARG A 65 6.21 -13.52 -0.29
CA ARG A 65 6.84 -14.82 -0.57
C ARG A 65 5.95 -15.70 -1.45
N THR A 66 6.48 -16.79 -2.00
CA THR A 66 5.66 -17.79 -2.72
C THR A 66 5.51 -19.10 -1.95
N GLY A 67 6.21 -19.23 -0.82
CA GLY A 67 6.04 -20.30 0.16
C GLY A 67 6.43 -19.83 1.56
N LEU A 68 6.38 -20.73 2.54
CA LEU A 68 6.75 -20.43 3.92
C LEU A 68 8.20 -19.94 4.06
N ASP A 69 9.11 -20.60 3.34
CA ASP A 69 10.56 -20.38 3.42
C ASP A 69 11.20 -20.04 2.05
N THR A 70 10.39 -19.74 1.03
CA THR A 70 10.87 -19.63 -0.36
C THR A 70 10.20 -18.54 -1.18
N GLY A 71 10.88 -18.14 -2.26
CA GLY A 71 10.35 -17.26 -3.29
C GLY A 71 10.13 -15.83 -2.83
N ASP A 72 11.01 -15.33 -1.98
CA ASP A 72 10.98 -13.99 -1.44
C ASP A 72 10.95 -12.93 -2.56
N ALA A 73 10.18 -11.88 -2.32
CA ALA A 73 10.24 -10.67 -3.11
C ALA A 73 11.67 -10.07 -3.03
N PRO A 74 12.13 -9.33 -4.04
CA PRO A 74 13.47 -8.75 -4.05
C PRO A 74 13.77 -7.76 -2.92
N GLY A 75 12.76 -7.31 -2.17
CA GLY A 75 12.92 -6.46 -1.01
C GLY A 75 11.66 -6.36 -0.17
N VAL A 76 11.80 -5.77 1.02
CA VAL A 76 10.68 -5.48 1.92
C VAL A 76 9.96 -4.19 1.52
N VAL A 77 8.70 -4.08 1.95
CA VAL A 77 7.96 -2.81 2.05
C VAL A 77 7.69 -2.55 3.52
N SER A 78 7.44 -1.31 3.92
CA SER A 78 7.34 -1.01 5.34
C SER A 78 6.47 0.20 5.71
N MET A 79 6.03 0.19 6.97
CA MET A 79 5.66 1.39 7.72
C MET A 79 6.87 1.79 8.58
N ARG A 80 7.40 2.99 8.38
CA ARG A 80 8.57 3.53 9.10
C ARG A 80 8.60 5.04 8.99
N SER A 81 9.64 5.70 9.48
CA SER A 81 9.78 7.15 9.32
C SER A 81 9.63 7.60 7.85
N ILE A 82 8.98 8.74 7.65
CA ILE A 82 8.90 9.45 6.37
C ILE A 82 9.27 10.89 6.67
N ASP A 83 10.07 11.53 5.81
CA ASP A 83 10.58 12.90 6.06
C ASP A 83 11.35 12.98 7.38
N GLN A 84 12.14 11.91 7.67
CA GLN A 84 12.90 11.71 8.92
C GLN A 84 12.06 11.89 10.20
N THR A 85 10.74 11.79 10.07
CA THR A 85 9.81 11.99 11.18
C THR A 85 9.41 10.62 11.72
N ALA A 86 9.88 10.33 12.93
CA ALA A 86 9.55 9.09 13.65
C ALA A 86 8.03 8.97 13.91
N ILE A 87 7.54 7.73 13.92
CA ILE A 87 6.18 7.42 14.35
C ILE A 87 6.07 7.71 15.85
N THR A 88 5.07 8.51 16.23
CA THR A 88 4.82 8.84 17.65
C THR A 88 3.77 7.90 18.21
N PHE A 89 4.14 7.14 19.24
CA PHE A 89 3.24 6.23 19.93
C PHE A 89 2.61 6.88 21.19
N PRO A 90 1.42 6.45 21.63
CA PRO A 90 0.60 5.39 21.04
C PRO A 90 -0.03 5.81 19.71
N VAL A 91 -0.21 4.84 18.81
CA VAL A 91 -0.92 5.02 17.55
C VAL A 91 -2.32 4.41 17.62
N THR A 92 -3.26 4.98 16.89
CA THR A 92 -4.55 4.33 16.61
C THR A 92 -4.39 3.46 15.37
N TYR A 93 -4.85 2.21 15.40
CA TYR A 93 -4.83 1.33 14.24
C TYR A 93 -6.24 1.02 13.71
N PHE A 94 -6.30 0.68 12.42
CA PHE A 94 -7.50 0.28 11.69
C PHE A 94 -7.14 -0.94 10.83
N ALA A 95 -7.67 -2.11 11.18
CA ALA A 95 -7.46 -3.36 10.46
C ALA A 95 -8.70 -3.72 9.65
N PHE A 96 -8.51 -3.99 8.36
CA PHE A 96 -9.53 -4.45 7.43
C PHE A 96 -9.06 -5.78 6.84
N VAL A 97 -9.69 -6.88 7.26
CA VAL A 97 -9.26 -8.23 6.90
C VAL A 97 -10.33 -8.91 6.05
N PHE A 98 -9.91 -9.32 4.85
CA PHE A 98 -10.69 -10.07 3.88
C PHE A 98 -10.05 -11.44 3.64
N ALA A 99 -10.75 -12.29 2.89
CA ALA A 99 -10.27 -13.63 2.59
C ALA A 99 -8.97 -13.63 1.77
N ALA A 100 -8.82 -12.67 0.86
CA ALA A 100 -7.67 -12.59 -0.05
C ALA A 100 -6.88 -11.28 0.05
N GLU A 101 -7.34 -10.30 0.84
CA GLU A 101 -6.70 -8.99 0.98
C GLU A 101 -6.73 -8.53 2.44
N VAL A 102 -5.68 -7.82 2.86
CA VAL A 102 -5.58 -7.19 4.17
C VAL A 102 -5.12 -5.75 3.97
N PHE A 103 -5.77 -4.82 4.67
CA PHE A 103 -5.34 -3.43 4.77
C PHE A 103 -5.22 -3.07 6.24
N PHE A 104 -4.11 -2.46 6.62
CA PHE A 104 -3.85 -2.05 7.98
C PHE A 104 -3.33 -0.62 7.96
N VAL A 105 -4.01 0.28 8.64
CA VAL A 105 -3.68 1.70 8.69
C VAL A 105 -3.39 2.09 10.12
N ILE A 106 -2.34 2.87 10.35
CA ILE A 106 -2.05 3.51 11.63
C ILE A 106 -2.20 5.03 11.48
N ASN A 107 -2.69 5.68 12.53
CA ASN A 107 -2.76 7.12 12.70
C ASN A 107 -1.90 7.56 13.88
N TYR A 108 -1.11 8.61 13.67
CA TYR A 108 -0.34 9.30 14.69
C TYR A 108 -0.30 10.80 14.39
N SER A 109 -0.79 11.62 15.33
CA SER A 109 -1.00 13.05 15.11
C SER A 109 -1.85 13.31 13.84
N ASP A 110 -1.31 14.03 12.86
CA ASP A 110 -1.96 14.37 11.59
C ASP A 110 -1.52 13.46 10.42
N LYS A 111 -0.81 12.36 10.73
CA LYS A 111 -0.18 11.47 9.75
C LYS A 111 -0.77 10.07 9.82
N TYR A 112 -0.76 9.44 8.66
CA TYR A 112 -1.20 8.09 8.44
C TYR A 112 -0.07 7.31 7.79
N GLN A 113 0.02 6.04 8.16
CA GLN A 113 0.81 5.05 7.45
C GLN A 113 0.02 3.77 7.33
N TRP A 114 0.42 2.92 6.41
CA TRP A 114 -0.33 1.74 6.09
C TRP A 114 0.56 0.64 5.55
N CYS A 115 0.11 -0.59 5.74
CA CYS A 115 0.56 -1.76 5.00
C CYS A 115 -0.67 -2.51 4.46
N ALA A 116 -0.48 -3.18 3.34
CA ALA A 116 -1.51 -3.98 2.70
C ALA A 116 -0.88 -5.15 1.96
N PHE A 117 -1.60 -6.25 1.87
CA PHE A 117 -1.16 -7.41 1.12
C PHE A 117 -2.34 -8.28 0.71
N GLY A 118 -2.12 -9.15 -0.26
CA GLY A 118 -3.16 -10.04 -0.73
C GLY A 118 -2.75 -10.88 -1.92
N GLN A 119 -3.74 -11.47 -2.56
CA GLN A 119 -3.57 -12.27 -3.76
C GLN A 119 -4.41 -11.69 -4.90
N SER A 120 -3.78 -11.48 -6.05
CA SER A 120 -4.46 -11.09 -7.28
C SER A 120 -5.25 -12.27 -7.85
N ASP A 121 -6.49 -12.01 -8.23
CA ASP A 121 -7.37 -12.93 -8.95
C ASP A 121 -7.32 -12.73 -10.48
N GLN A 122 -6.41 -11.88 -10.97
CA GLN A 122 -6.27 -11.55 -12.38
C GLN A 122 -6.06 -12.83 -13.21
N PRO A 123 -6.95 -13.14 -14.17
CA PRO A 123 -6.82 -14.35 -14.98
C PRO A 123 -5.55 -14.34 -15.83
N GLY A 124 -4.92 -15.50 -15.94
CA GLY A 124 -3.77 -15.70 -16.83
C GLY A 124 -2.43 -15.22 -16.27
N LEU A 125 -2.34 -14.94 -14.96
CA LEU A 125 -1.05 -14.79 -14.28
C LEU A 125 -0.35 -16.15 -14.15
N PRO A 126 0.90 -16.30 -14.64
CA PRO A 126 1.70 -17.51 -14.40
C PRO A 126 2.14 -17.67 -12.94
N GLY A 127 2.37 -16.54 -12.25
CA GLY A 127 2.80 -16.51 -10.86
C GLY A 127 1.66 -16.65 -9.86
N THR A 128 2.01 -16.67 -8.57
CA THR A 128 1.05 -16.86 -7.46
C THR A 128 0.05 -15.72 -7.29
N GLY A 129 0.27 -14.56 -7.92
CA GLY A 129 -0.56 -13.36 -7.75
C GLY A 129 -0.35 -12.65 -6.41
N ASN A 130 0.53 -13.15 -5.54
CA ASN A 130 0.79 -12.54 -4.23
C ASN A 130 1.34 -11.12 -4.39
N TRP A 131 0.80 -10.18 -3.63
CA TRP A 131 1.24 -8.79 -3.61
C TRP A 131 1.35 -8.26 -2.19
N VAL A 132 2.33 -7.36 -1.99
CA VAL A 132 2.52 -6.63 -0.74
C VAL A 132 2.75 -5.16 -1.06
N ALA A 133 2.28 -4.26 -0.21
CA ALA A 133 2.48 -2.83 -0.33
C ALA A 133 2.47 -2.15 1.05
N ALA A 134 3.10 -0.99 1.15
CA ALA A 134 3.07 -0.17 2.35
C ALA A 134 3.28 1.31 2.03
N SER A 135 3.41 2.16 3.05
CA SER A 135 3.72 3.58 2.84
C SER A 135 5.12 3.83 2.28
N CYS A 136 6.07 2.92 2.43
CA CYS A 136 7.41 3.05 1.86
C CYS A 136 8.08 1.70 1.56
N GLY A 137 9.23 1.75 0.89
CA GLY A 137 10.05 0.59 0.56
C GLY A 137 10.96 0.15 1.72
N SER A 138 12.16 -0.31 1.38
CA SER A 138 13.17 -0.79 2.33
C SER A 138 14.17 0.27 2.77
N ALA A 139 14.24 1.43 2.10
CA ALA A 139 15.03 2.58 2.49
C ALA A 139 14.14 3.70 3.05
N ASP A 140 14.70 4.48 3.96
CA ASP A 140 14.01 5.59 4.59
C ASP A 140 13.83 6.73 3.58
N PRO A 141 12.58 7.11 3.25
CA PRO A 141 12.34 8.18 2.31
C PRO A 141 12.59 9.53 2.98
N TYR A 142 13.49 10.32 2.39
CA TYR A 142 13.76 11.70 2.81
C TYR A 142 12.53 12.61 2.68
N ASP A 143 11.59 12.27 1.81
CA ASP A 143 10.41 13.07 1.48
C ASP A 143 9.42 12.22 0.65
N ILE A 144 8.28 12.82 0.33
CA ILE A 144 7.24 12.26 -0.53
C ILE A 144 7.33 12.92 -1.91
N SER A 145 7.12 12.09 -2.94
CA SER A 145 6.79 12.57 -4.28
C SER A 145 5.52 11.93 -4.82
N ILE A 146 4.51 12.76 -5.00
CA ILE A 146 3.20 12.35 -5.50
C ILE A 146 2.59 13.50 -6.28
N ARG A 147 2.24 13.25 -7.55
CA ARG A 147 1.64 14.24 -8.45
C ARG A 147 0.49 13.62 -9.22
N VAL A 148 -0.47 14.47 -9.58
CA VAL A 148 -1.69 14.07 -10.32
C VAL A 148 -1.40 13.54 -11.72
N ASN A 149 -0.40 14.07 -12.42
CA ASN A 149 -0.16 13.82 -13.85
C ASN A 149 1.06 12.92 -14.14
N THR A 150 2.05 12.90 -13.26
CA THR A 150 3.27 12.10 -13.44
C THR A 150 3.39 10.94 -12.46
N GLY A 151 2.47 10.85 -11.49
CA GLY A 151 2.58 9.90 -10.39
C GLY A 151 3.67 10.27 -9.39
N GLY A 152 4.30 9.26 -8.78
CA GLY A 152 5.47 9.45 -7.92
C GLY A 152 6.78 9.40 -8.70
N ASP A 153 7.77 10.21 -8.27
CA ASP A 153 9.08 10.34 -8.92
C ASP A 153 10.27 9.90 -8.04
N ASN A 154 11.44 9.85 -8.71
CA ASN A 154 12.70 9.20 -8.35
C ASN A 154 13.19 9.39 -6.89
N SER A 155 13.58 8.29 -6.24
CA SER A 155 14.26 8.22 -4.92
C SER A 155 13.45 8.70 -3.72
N ARG A 156 12.12 8.66 -3.85
CA ARG A 156 11.16 9.08 -2.83
C ARG A 156 10.04 8.07 -2.76
N THR A 157 9.35 7.99 -1.62
CA THR A 157 8.09 7.24 -1.59
C THR A 157 6.97 8.10 -2.18
N SER A 158 6.00 7.49 -2.84
CA SER A 158 4.72 8.18 -3.12
C SER A 158 3.75 8.10 -1.95
N ALA A 159 4.03 7.23 -0.97
CA ALA A 159 3.14 6.82 0.11
C ALA A 159 1.79 6.25 -0.34
N ALA A 160 1.53 6.18 -1.64
CA ALA A 160 0.28 5.73 -2.23
C ALA A 160 0.45 4.35 -2.87
N ILE A 161 -0.58 3.51 -2.74
CA ILE A 161 -0.56 2.16 -3.28
C ILE A 161 -0.59 2.19 -4.83
N PHE A 162 0.38 1.51 -5.45
CA PHE A 162 0.56 1.40 -6.91
C PHE A 162 0.56 2.74 -7.68
N TRP A 163 1.01 3.83 -7.04
CA TRP A 163 0.97 5.16 -7.63
C TRP A 163 2.22 5.51 -8.44
N SER A 164 3.38 5.09 -7.96
CA SER A 164 4.70 5.41 -8.51
C SER A 164 4.82 4.95 -9.96
N THR A 165 5.33 5.82 -10.84
CA THR A 165 5.52 5.53 -12.28
C THR A 165 6.99 5.29 -12.64
N ASN A 166 7.88 5.63 -11.71
CA ASN A 166 9.32 5.41 -11.77
C ASN A 166 9.91 5.58 -10.35
N SER A 167 10.70 4.62 -9.85
CA SER A 167 11.49 4.82 -8.63
C SER A 167 12.62 3.79 -8.52
N ARG A 168 13.56 4.03 -7.58
CA ARG A 168 14.64 3.09 -7.24
C ARG A 168 14.07 1.92 -6.43
N LEU A 169 14.66 0.73 -6.60
CA LEU A 169 14.26 -0.51 -5.93
C LEU A 169 13.96 -0.33 -4.43
N SER A 170 14.86 0.34 -3.70
CA SER A 170 14.73 0.52 -2.25
C SER A 170 13.64 1.50 -1.79
N HIS A 171 13.10 2.31 -2.70
CA HIS A 171 12.09 3.33 -2.39
C HIS A 171 10.70 2.95 -2.90
N LEU A 172 10.59 1.83 -3.63
CA LEU A 172 9.30 1.33 -4.08
C LEU A 172 8.60 0.60 -2.96
N ASN A 173 7.34 0.95 -2.79
CA ASN A 173 6.51 0.58 -1.66
C ASN A 173 5.53 -0.55 -2.00
N SER A 174 5.84 -1.35 -3.03
CA SER A 174 4.99 -2.47 -3.45
C SER A 174 5.72 -3.53 -4.27
N TRP A 175 5.30 -4.79 -4.12
CA TRP A 175 5.74 -5.93 -4.94
C TRP A 175 4.55 -6.79 -5.36
N LEU A 176 4.61 -7.38 -6.56
CA LEU A 176 3.65 -8.39 -7.02
C LEU A 176 4.31 -9.52 -7.80
N HIS A 177 4.04 -10.76 -7.39
CA HIS A 177 4.51 -11.99 -8.03
C HIS A 177 3.61 -12.40 -9.19
N ASN A 178 4.03 -12.09 -10.42
CA ASN A 178 3.28 -12.33 -11.65
C ASN A 178 3.90 -13.43 -12.52
N ASP A 179 5.22 -13.63 -12.42
CA ASP A 179 6.00 -14.63 -13.18
C ASP A 179 5.80 -14.62 -14.71
N PHE A 180 5.44 -13.47 -15.31
CA PHE A 180 5.38 -13.33 -16.76
C PHE A 180 6.76 -13.42 -17.45
N GLU A 181 7.82 -13.07 -16.72
CA GLU A 181 9.21 -13.24 -17.10
C GLU A 181 9.95 -13.74 -15.86
N THR A 182 10.55 -14.93 -15.94
CA THR A 182 11.19 -15.59 -14.79
C THR A 182 12.34 -14.77 -14.17
N SER A 183 13.01 -13.94 -14.97
CA SER A 183 14.03 -13.00 -14.48
C SER A 183 13.48 -11.82 -13.68
N TYR A 184 12.16 -11.57 -13.76
CA TYR A 184 11.43 -10.50 -13.07
C TYR A 184 10.08 -11.01 -12.57
N ALA A 185 10.10 -12.14 -11.85
CA ALA A 185 8.90 -12.79 -11.34
C ALA A 185 8.12 -11.87 -10.38
N TRP A 186 8.85 -11.09 -9.58
CA TRP A 186 8.33 -9.99 -8.77
C TRP A 186 8.54 -8.64 -9.46
N THR A 187 7.47 -7.85 -9.58
CA THR A 187 7.50 -6.51 -10.20
C THR A 187 6.82 -5.47 -9.34
N LEU A 188 6.57 -4.28 -9.89
CA LEU A 188 6.07 -3.06 -9.23
C LEU A 188 7.08 -2.41 -8.29
N GLY A 189 7.99 -3.20 -7.73
CA GLY A 189 9.11 -2.76 -6.90
C GLY A 189 10.42 -2.57 -7.64
N ASN A 190 10.48 -2.74 -8.96
CA ASN A 190 11.71 -2.66 -9.75
C ASN A 190 11.74 -1.44 -10.69
N GLY A 191 12.81 -0.65 -10.63
CA GLY A 191 13.01 0.55 -11.44
C GLY A 191 13.58 0.33 -12.85
N SER A 192 13.86 -0.91 -13.26
CA SER A 192 14.32 -1.19 -14.62
C SER A 192 13.20 -0.91 -15.64
N ASN A 193 13.50 -0.37 -16.81
CA ASN A 193 12.48 0.05 -17.80
C ASN A 193 11.49 -1.07 -18.19
N ALA A 194 11.92 -2.34 -18.12
CA ALA A 194 11.10 -3.50 -18.43
C ALA A 194 10.22 -3.99 -17.26
N ALA A 195 10.58 -3.68 -16.01
CA ALA A 195 9.83 -4.05 -14.81
C ALA A 195 9.20 -2.86 -14.08
N ALA A 196 9.40 -1.65 -14.62
CA ALA A 196 8.91 -0.41 -14.05
C ALA A 196 7.38 -0.41 -13.96
N PRO A 197 6.82 0.04 -12.82
CA PRO A 197 5.37 0.18 -12.70
C PRO A 197 4.84 1.20 -13.71
N VAL A 198 3.65 0.94 -14.25
CA VAL A 198 2.91 1.96 -15.01
C VAL A 198 2.42 3.07 -14.07
N GLY A 199 2.15 2.71 -12.81
CA GLY A 199 1.67 3.62 -11.76
C GLY A 199 0.26 4.14 -12.04
N ILE A 200 -0.02 5.36 -11.58
CA ILE A 200 -1.34 6.00 -11.67
C ILE A 200 -1.77 6.42 -13.09
N LYS A 201 -0.90 6.28 -14.10
CA LYS A 201 -1.07 6.86 -15.45
C LYS A 201 -2.38 6.51 -16.17
N TYR A 202 -3.05 5.43 -15.78
CA TYR A 202 -4.33 5.00 -16.37
C TYR A 202 -5.55 5.75 -15.79
N LEU A 203 -5.39 6.53 -14.72
CA LEU A 203 -6.46 7.25 -14.02
C LEU A 203 -6.21 8.74 -13.85
N THR A 204 -5.13 9.30 -14.40
CA THR A 204 -4.69 10.67 -14.10
C THR A 204 -5.78 11.70 -14.36
N GLU A 205 -6.49 11.57 -15.47
CA GLU A 205 -7.58 12.46 -15.90
C GLU A 205 -8.80 12.35 -14.95
N LEU A 206 -9.12 11.13 -14.50
CA LEU A 206 -10.24 10.89 -13.58
C LEU A 206 -9.91 11.34 -12.15
N VAL A 207 -8.66 11.27 -11.74
CA VAL A 207 -8.18 11.81 -10.45
C VAL A 207 -8.13 13.33 -10.47
N GLU A 208 -7.76 13.93 -11.60
CA GLU A 208 -7.70 15.38 -11.78
C GLU A 208 -9.08 16.02 -11.84
N ALA A 209 -10.04 15.35 -12.47
CA ALA A 209 -11.44 15.81 -12.59
C ALA A 209 -12.22 15.78 -11.26
N GLN A 210 -11.61 15.29 -10.17
CA GLN A 210 -12.25 15.21 -8.86
C GLN A 210 -11.79 16.34 -7.91
N PRO A 211 -12.66 16.78 -6.99
CA PRO A 211 -14.08 16.40 -6.87
C PRO A 211 -14.91 16.97 -8.03
N ASN A 212 -16.09 16.40 -8.26
CA ASN A 212 -17.04 16.93 -9.23
C ASN A 212 -17.39 18.39 -8.85
N GLN A 213 -17.20 19.34 -9.76
CA GLN A 213 -17.40 20.76 -9.45
C GLN A 213 -18.87 21.14 -9.19
N PHE A 214 -19.83 20.38 -9.71
CA PHE A 214 -21.25 20.62 -9.50
C PHE A 214 -21.74 20.08 -8.16
N SER A 215 -21.37 18.84 -7.81
CA SER A 215 -21.86 18.20 -6.57
C SER A 215 -20.90 18.30 -5.38
N GLY A 216 -19.62 18.62 -5.59
CA GLY A 216 -18.59 18.56 -4.57
C GLY A 216 -18.16 17.13 -4.21
N GLU A 217 -18.75 16.11 -4.84
CA GLU A 217 -18.49 14.70 -4.53
C GLU A 217 -17.29 14.16 -5.29
N ALA A 218 -16.45 13.38 -4.60
CA ALA A 218 -15.39 12.61 -5.24
C ALA A 218 -15.85 11.16 -5.45
N VAL A 219 -15.48 10.59 -6.60
CA VAL A 219 -15.86 9.24 -7.01
C VAL A 219 -14.78 8.24 -6.61
N LEU A 220 -15.19 7.07 -6.14
CA LEU A 220 -14.28 5.98 -5.80
C LEU A 220 -13.75 5.33 -7.09
N LEU A 221 -12.47 5.52 -7.38
CA LEU A 221 -11.80 4.96 -8.55
C LEU A 221 -11.14 3.61 -8.24
N PRO A 222 -11.15 2.63 -9.17
CA PRO A 222 -10.50 1.34 -8.95
C PRO A 222 -9.00 1.51 -8.72
N ILE A 223 -8.40 0.65 -7.90
CA ILE A 223 -6.94 0.58 -7.75
C ILE A 223 -6.46 -0.60 -8.56
N ARG A 224 -5.68 -0.34 -9.60
CA ARG A 224 -5.11 -1.36 -10.49
C ARG A 224 -3.61 -1.24 -10.57
N ALA A 225 -2.96 -2.38 -10.75
CA ALA A 225 -1.53 -2.47 -11.04
C ALA A 225 -1.29 -3.04 -12.43
N TYR A 226 -0.33 -2.46 -13.14
CA TYR A 226 0.06 -2.87 -14.49
C TYR A 226 1.56 -3.00 -14.61
N LYS A 227 1.98 -3.90 -15.48
CA LYS A 227 3.37 -4.11 -15.89
C LYS A 227 3.53 -3.82 -17.37
N LYS A 228 4.63 -3.14 -17.71
CA LYS A 228 5.06 -2.97 -19.10
C LYS A 228 5.55 -4.31 -19.66
N ARG A 229 5.22 -4.59 -20.90
CA ARG A 229 5.65 -5.77 -21.65
C ARG A 229 6.47 -5.32 -22.87
N PRO A 230 7.25 -6.22 -23.49
CA PRO A 230 7.90 -5.94 -24.77
C PRO A 230 6.94 -5.35 -25.80
N GLU A 231 7.50 -4.63 -26.79
CA GLU A 231 6.72 -3.99 -27.86
C GLU A 231 5.73 -2.93 -27.37
N ASN A 232 6.05 -2.23 -26.27
CA ASN A 232 5.21 -1.18 -25.67
C ASN A 232 3.81 -1.63 -25.25
N LYS A 233 3.63 -2.93 -24.97
CA LYS A 233 2.38 -3.48 -24.45
C LYS A 233 2.30 -3.33 -22.93
N VAL A 234 1.10 -3.46 -22.38
CA VAL A 234 0.87 -3.49 -20.93
C VAL A 234 -0.03 -4.67 -20.57
N SER A 235 0.26 -5.30 -19.44
CA SER A 235 -0.58 -6.35 -18.86
C SER A 235 -1.10 -5.87 -17.51
N GLN A 236 -2.41 -6.04 -17.29
CA GLN A 236 -2.98 -5.86 -15.96
C GLN A 236 -2.50 -6.99 -15.06
N LEU A 237 -2.11 -6.65 -13.84
CA LEU A 237 -1.62 -7.60 -12.85
C LEU A 237 -2.59 -7.80 -11.69
N LEU A 238 -3.34 -6.77 -11.35
CA LEU A 238 -4.21 -6.74 -10.18
C LEU A 238 -5.25 -5.64 -10.35
N GLU A 239 -6.46 -5.91 -9.89
CA GLU A 239 -7.43 -4.92 -9.45
C GLU A 239 -7.72 -5.19 -7.97
N VAL A 240 -7.49 -4.21 -7.10
CA VAL A 240 -7.72 -4.35 -5.67
C VAL A 240 -9.22 -4.40 -5.41
N SER A 241 -9.70 -5.44 -4.75
CA SER A 241 -11.13 -5.66 -4.56
C SER A 241 -11.75 -4.67 -3.59
N TYR A 242 -11.07 -4.40 -2.47
CA TYR A 242 -11.68 -3.72 -1.32
C TYR A 242 -11.09 -2.34 -0.98
N ALA A 243 -10.33 -1.74 -1.90
CA ALA A 243 -9.87 -0.35 -1.78
C ALA A 243 -10.01 0.43 -3.09
N ARG A 244 -10.22 1.73 -2.98
CA ARG A 244 -10.45 2.65 -4.11
C ARG A 244 -9.62 3.92 -3.95
N HIS A 245 -9.04 4.44 -5.04
CA HIS A 245 -8.45 5.77 -5.05
C HIS A 245 -9.55 6.83 -4.95
N VAL A 246 -9.31 7.89 -4.18
CA VAL A 246 -10.28 8.98 -4.05
C VAL A 246 -9.57 10.30 -3.75
N ARG A 247 -10.15 11.39 -4.23
CA ARG A 247 -9.77 12.74 -3.81
C ARG A 247 -10.50 13.11 -2.53
N ILE A 248 -9.74 13.38 -1.48
CA ILE A 248 -10.28 13.62 -0.14
C ILE A 248 -10.46 15.11 0.17
N ASP A 249 -10.57 15.97 -0.85
CA ASP A 249 -10.71 17.42 -0.70
C ASP A 249 -11.79 17.76 0.35
N ASN A 250 -12.99 17.18 0.18
CA ASN A 250 -14.16 17.44 1.01
C ASN A 250 -14.45 16.38 2.09
N TYR A 251 -13.60 15.34 2.19
CA TYR A 251 -13.74 14.30 3.21
C TYR A 251 -12.79 14.53 4.38
N ALA A 252 -13.29 14.37 5.60
CA ALA A 252 -12.42 14.26 6.77
C ALA A 252 -11.69 12.90 6.73
N PRO A 253 -10.43 12.82 7.20
CA PRO A 253 -9.81 11.52 7.48
C PRO A 253 -10.72 10.67 8.39
N GLU A 254 -10.74 9.36 8.14
CA GLU A 254 -11.57 8.35 8.83
C GLU A 254 -13.09 8.49 8.60
N GLN A 255 -13.52 9.44 7.77
CA GLN A 255 -14.93 9.58 7.41
C GLN A 255 -15.43 8.33 6.68
N VAL A 256 -16.60 7.84 7.10
CA VAL A 256 -17.32 6.76 6.42
C VAL A 256 -18.22 7.38 5.35
N VAL A 257 -18.10 6.87 4.13
CA VAL A 257 -18.94 7.19 2.97
C VAL A 257 -19.77 5.96 2.65
N THR A 258 -21.08 6.14 2.52
CA THR A 258 -22.03 5.04 2.22
C THR A 258 -22.40 5.08 0.74
N LEU A 259 -22.17 3.99 0.02
CA LEU A 259 -22.53 3.82 -1.39
C LEU A 259 -23.42 2.59 -1.54
N GLY A 260 -24.74 2.81 -1.62
CA GLY A 260 -25.71 1.72 -1.58
C GLY A 260 -25.66 1.01 -0.22
N THR A 261 -25.36 -0.29 -0.23
CA THR A 261 -25.19 -1.11 0.98
C THR A 261 -23.77 -1.11 1.54
N ASP A 262 -22.80 -0.59 0.79
CA ASP A 262 -21.40 -0.66 1.14
C ASP A 262 -20.97 0.57 1.95
N GLU A 263 -20.21 0.35 3.02
CA GLU A 263 -19.54 1.41 3.77
C GLU A 263 -18.06 1.47 3.41
N TRP A 264 -17.54 2.67 3.14
CA TRP A 264 -16.15 2.91 2.79
C TRP A 264 -15.52 3.92 3.75
N MET A 265 -14.43 3.56 4.42
CA MET A 265 -13.70 4.48 5.30
C MET A 265 -12.56 5.14 4.53
N VAL A 266 -12.52 6.47 4.57
CA VAL A 266 -11.59 7.29 3.78
C VAL A 266 -10.35 7.65 4.60
N PHE A 267 -9.17 7.48 4.02
CA PHE A 267 -7.91 7.88 4.62
C PHE A 267 -7.04 8.69 3.65
N PRO A 268 -6.26 9.67 4.11
CA PRO A 268 -5.13 10.16 3.34
C PRO A 268 -4.08 9.04 3.21
N PHE A 269 -3.28 9.09 2.13
CA PHE A 269 -2.16 8.16 2.01
C PHE A 269 -1.03 8.42 3.01
N HIS A 270 -0.83 9.70 3.40
CA HIS A 270 0.07 10.06 4.49
C HIS A 270 -0.46 11.22 5.31
N LYS A 271 -0.45 12.44 4.76
CA LYS A 271 -0.93 13.65 5.43
C LYS A 271 -1.76 14.46 4.45
N LYS A 272 -2.97 14.86 4.88
CA LYS A 272 -3.86 15.70 4.08
C LYS A 272 -3.33 17.15 4.07
N ASN A 273 -3.26 17.75 2.88
CA ASN A 273 -2.97 19.18 2.69
C ASN A 273 -3.85 19.75 1.56
N ALA A 274 -4.87 20.52 1.94
CA ALA A 274 -5.80 21.12 0.98
C ALA A 274 -5.18 22.29 0.20
N SER A 275 -4.22 23.03 0.79
CA SER A 275 -3.52 24.13 0.14
C SER A 275 -2.62 23.66 -1.00
N GLN A 276 -2.10 22.44 -0.91
CA GLN A 276 -1.32 21.78 -1.96
C GLN A 276 -2.00 20.49 -2.41
N ARG A 277 -3.24 20.63 -2.88
CA ARG A 277 -4.14 19.50 -3.18
C ARG A 277 -3.54 18.44 -4.10
N ASN A 278 -2.70 18.84 -5.05
CA ASN A 278 -2.10 17.96 -6.07
C ASN A 278 -0.74 17.36 -5.66
N GLY A 279 -0.40 17.43 -4.38
CA GLY A 279 0.88 16.94 -3.88
C GLY A 279 2.06 17.78 -4.36
N GLY A 280 3.19 17.13 -4.62
CA GLY A 280 4.44 17.76 -5.01
C GLY A 280 5.58 16.75 -5.06
N GLY A 281 6.79 17.22 -5.38
CA GLY A 281 8.02 16.45 -5.19
C GLY A 281 8.85 17.10 -4.08
N GLY A 282 9.32 16.32 -3.12
CA GLY A 282 10.03 16.86 -1.96
C GLY A 282 9.10 17.48 -0.92
N VAL A 283 7.93 16.88 -0.73
CA VAL A 283 6.92 17.34 0.24
C VAL A 283 6.75 16.32 1.35
N ASN A 284 6.10 16.69 2.46
CA ASN A 284 5.81 15.78 3.57
C ASN A 284 4.33 15.43 3.70
N HIS A 285 3.61 15.49 2.59
CA HIS A 285 2.17 15.26 2.53
C HIS A 285 1.77 14.65 1.19
N THR A 286 0.58 14.05 1.14
CA THR A 286 0.01 13.50 -0.10
C THR A 286 -1.04 14.43 -0.71
N GLY A 287 -1.12 15.68 -0.23
CA GLY A 287 -2.08 16.65 -0.73
C GLY A 287 -3.49 16.20 -0.36
N THR A 288 -4.35 16.06 -1.36
CA THR A 288 -5.71 15.51 -1.19
C THR A 288 -5.86 14.13 -1.82
N PHE A 289 -4.74 13.46 -2.12
CA PHE A 289 -4.78 12.06 -2.54
C PHE A 289 -4.96 11.16 -1.33
N GLY A 290 -5.94 10.26 -1.45
CA GLY A 290 -6.22 9.24 -0.47
C GLY A 290 -6.85 8.02 -1.12
N TRP A 291 -7.37 7.18 -0.25
CA TRP A 291 -8.07 5.97 -0.62
C TRP A 291 -9.24 5.74 0.32
N ALA A 292 -10.21 4.99 -0.16
CA ALA A 292 -11.32 4.50 0.62
C ALA A 292 -11.18 2.98 0.71
N ILE A 293 -11.23 2.44 1.92
CA ILE A 293 -11.16 1.00 2.18
C ILE A 293 -12.56 0.55 2.62
N LYS A 294 -13.07 -0.51 2.01
CA LYS A 294 -14.39 -1.04 2.37
C LYS A 294 -14.38 -1.44 3.85
N LYS A 295 -15.43 -1.08 4.60
CA LYS A 295 -15.60 -1.35 6.04
C LYS A 295 -16.70 -2.39 6.33
N ALA A 296 -17.82 -2.33 5.60
CA ALA A 296 -18.93 -3.28 5.64
C ALA A 296 -19.55 -3.42 4.24
#